data_AF-A0AAV7A021-F1
#
_entry.id   AF-A0AAV7A021-F1
#
_cell.length_a   1.000
_cell.length_b   1.000
_cell.length_c   1.000
_cell.angle_alpha   90.00
_cell.angle_beta   90.00
_cell.angle_gamma   90.00
#
_symmetry.space_group_name_H-M   'P 1'
#
loop_
_entity.id
_entity.type
_entity.pdbx_description
1 polymer ?
#
loop_
_entity_poly.entity_id
_entity_poly.type
_entity_poly.pdbx_seq_one_letter_code
_entity_poly.pdbx_strand_id
1 'polypeptide(L)'
;MMAGSLTLLGALWALLSFLSAAASCTSFFMPYWLYGFQMGKPVSFSTFRRCTYPAQGDEKNLVMVEECGRYASFGAIPSLSWQICTLVTGIGCALLLLVSLVAVLGCCIGDLISRMTGRFQGAIQFIGGLLISSGCALYPLGWNSPEIQQACGNASSQFQLGTCRIGWAYYCTGGGAAVAMLICTWLSCFAGKKSKPTPY
;
A
#
# COMPACT_ATOMS: atom_id res chain seq x y z
N MET A 1 -3.05 0.84 -37.32
CA MET A 1 -3.27 -0.03 -36.15
C MET A 1 -2.04 0.03 -35.27
N MET A 2 -2.15 0.54 -34.04
CA MET A 2 -1.04 0.52 -33.07
C MET A 2 -0.78 -0.94 -32.70
N ALA A 3 0.27 -1.53 -33.26
CA ALA A 3 0.67 -2.89 -32.92
C ALA A 3 1.41 -2.85 -31.57
N GLY A 4 0.66 -3.00 -30.47
CA GLY A 4 1.23 -3.03 -29.11
C GLY A 4 2.24 -4.16 -28.93
N SER A 5 3.26 -3.91 -28.07
CA SER A 5 4.37 -4.83 -27.80
C SER A 5 3.97 -6.10 -27.04
N LEU A 6 2.78 -6.08 -26.42
CA LEU A 6 2.36 -7.09 -25.44
C LEU A 6 1.57 -8.21 -26.08
N THR A 7 1.78 -9.43 -25.57
CA THR A 7 0.90 -10.58 -25.77
C THR A 7 -0.46 -10.34 -25.10
N LEU A 8 -1.45 -11.21 -25.32
CA LEU A 8 -2.71 -11.15 -24.57
C LEU A 8 -2.47 -11.24 -23.05
N LEU A 9 -1.58 -12.14 -22.63
CA LEU A 9 -1.13 -12.25 -21.23
C LEU A 9 -0.41 -10.99 -20.74
N GLY A 10 0.35 -10.33 -21.62
CA GLY A 10 0.95 -9.03 -21.32
C GLY A 10 -0.09 -7.94 -21.11
N ALA A 11 -1.13 -7.85 -21.94
CA ALA A 11 -2.19 -6.88 -21.76
C ALA A 11 -2.95 -7.10 -20.43
N LEU A 12 -3.21 -8.37 -20.08
CA LEU A 12 -3.76 -8.74 -18.76
C LEU A 12 -2.82 -8.36 -17.62
N TRP A 13 -1.51 -8.62 -17.76
CA TRP A 13 -0.51 -8.21 -16.80
C TRP A 13 -0.48 -6.69 -16.60
N ALA A 14 -0.56 -5.90 -17.66
CA ALA A 14 -0.58 -4.44 -17.57
C ALA A 14 -1.81 -3.93 -16.83
N LEU A 15 -3.00 -4.45 -17.17
CA LEU A 15 -4.25 -4.10 -16.49
C LEU A 15 -4.21 -4.47 -14.99
N LEU A 16 -3.81 -5.70 -14.66
CA LEU A 16 -3.73 -6.14 -13.27
C LEU A 16 -2.66 -5.38 -12.48
N SER A 17 -1.53 -5.03 -13.11
CA SER A 17 -0.49 -4.20 -12.49
C SER A 17 -1.01 -2.80 -12.17
N PHE A 18 -1.80 -2.20 -13.06
CA PHE A 18 -2.43 -0.91 -12.80
C PHE A 18 -3.47 -0.99 -11.67
N LEU A 19 -4.37 -1.97 -11.72
CA LEU A 19 -5.41 -2.14 -10.70
C LEU A 19 -4.81 -2.43 -9.31
N SER A 20 -3.79 -3.30 -9.24
CA SER A 20 -3.12 -3.61 -7.98
C SER A 20 -2.33 -2.44 -7.43
N ALA A 21 -1.64 -1.66 -8.28
CA ALA A 21 -0.96 -0.44 -7.86
C ALA A 21 -1.97 0.60 -7.36
N ALA A 22 -3.04 0.87 -8.10
CA ALA A 22 -4.09 1.81 -7.71
C ALA A 22 -4.73 1.40 -6.38
N ALA A 23 -5.14 0.13 -6.23
CA ALA A 23 -5.72 -0.37 -4.99
C ALA A 23 -4.76 -0.25 -3.80
N SER A 24 -3.50 -0.63 -3.97
CA SER A 24 -2.50 -0.57 -2.90
C SER A 24 -2.17 0.86 -2.50
N CYS A 25 -1.95 1.76 -3.47
CA CYS A 25 -1.59 3.15 -3.20
C CYS A 25 -2.76 3.93 -2.60
N THR A 26 -3.96 3.85 -3.19
CA THR A 26 -5.14 4.56 -2.66
C THR A 26 -5.44 4.13 -1.22
N SER A 27 -5.34 2.84 -0.94
CA SER A 27 -5.56 2.30 0.40
C SER A 27 -4.47 2.70 1.38
N PHE A 28 -3.20 2.72 0.96
CA PHE A 28 -2.10 3.23 1.78
C PHE A 28 -2.30 4.69 2.21
N PHE A 29 -2.77 5.56 1.30
CA PHE A 29 -3.05 6.96 1.62
C PHE A 29 -4.31 7.18 2.47
N MET A 30 -5.17 6.17 2.57
CA MET A 30 -6.46 6.30 3.25
C MET A 30 -6.34 6.03 4.76
N PRO A 31 -6.95 6.84 5.64
CA PRO A 31 -6.86 6.72 7.09
C PRO A 31 -7.73 5.60 7.71
N TYR A 32 -8.14 4.61 6.91
CA TYR A 32 -9.14 3.59 7.26
C TYR A 32 -8.55 2.18 7.36
N TRP A 33 -7.36 2.05 7.97
CA TRP A 33 -6.72 0.76 8.22
C TRP A 33 -7.21 0.12 9.51
N LEU A 34 -7.51 0.95 10.52
CA LEU A 34 -7.98 0.52 11.83
C LEU A 34 -9.07 1.48 12.31
N TYR A 35 -10.15 0.94 12.85
CA TYR A 35 -11.26 1.68 13.44
C TYR A 35 -11.32 1.44 14.94
N GLY A 36 -11.50 2.50 15.71
CA GLY A 36 -11.65 2.48 17.16
C GLY A 36 -12.64 3.52 17.64
N PHE A 37 -12.72 3.69 18.96
CA PHE A 37 -13.55 4.69 19.62
C PHE A 37 -12.79 5.39 20.73
N GLN A 38 -12.83 6.72 20.75
CA GLN A 38 -12.19 7.52 21.78
C GLN A 38 -13.12 8.67 22.20
N MET A 39 -13.32 8.87 23.50
CA MET A 39 -14.21 9.91 24.06
C MET A 39 -15.63 9.91 23.43
N GLY A 40 -16.18 8.71 23.16
CA GLY A 40 -17.51 8.56 22.56
C GLY A 40 -17.60 8.88 21.06
N LYS A 41 -16.48 9.16 20.39
CA LYS A 41 -16.41 9.45 18.96
C LYS A 41 -15.65 8.34 18.20
N PRO A 42 -16.06 8.01 16.97
CA PRO A 42 -15.33 7.06 16.14
C PRO A 42 -14.01 7.68 15.69
N VAL A 43 -12.93 6.91 15.80
CA VAL A 43 -11.60 7.29 15.35
C VAL A 43 -11.08 6.29 14.33
N SER A 44 -10.26 6.76 13.40
CA SER A 44 -9.63 5.88 12.41
C SER A 44 -8.15 6.17 12.26
N PHE A 45 -7.39 5.11 12.06
CA PHE A 45 -5.93 5.18 11.95
C PHE A 45 -5.47 4.53 10.64
N SER A 46 -4.40 5.09 10.10
CA SER A 46 -3.49 4.50 9.13
C SER A 46 -2.07 4.65 9.67
N THR A 47 -1.08 4.25 8.87
CA THR A 47 0.34 4.24 9.24
C THR A 47 0.88 5.64 9.52
N PHE A 48 0.44 6.66 8.76
CA PHE A 48 0.89 8.05 8.91
C PHE A 48 -0.25 9.10 8.93
N ARG A 49 -1.51 8.66 8.83
CA ARG A 49 -2.70 9.52 8.91
C ARG A 49 -3.67 9.00 9.96
N ARG A 50 -4.49 9.91 10.49
CA ARG A 50 -5.61 9.59 11.39
C ARG A 50 -6.79 10.51 11.11
N CYS A 51 -7.99 10.05 11.41
CA CYS A 51 -9.18 10.89 11.46
C CYS A 51 -9.78 10.87 12.86
N THR A 52 -10.34 12.01 13.25
CA THR A 52 -10.94 12.25 14.56
C THR A 52 -9.91 12.14 15.67
N TYR A 53 -9.45 13.28 16.17
CA TYR A 53 -8.36 13.30 17.15
C TYR A 53 -8.54 14.33 18.27
N PRO A 54 -7.98 14.07 19.46
CA PRO A 54 -8.04 15.06 20.54
C PRO A 54 -7.14 16.25 20.20
N ALA A 55 -7.70 17.45 20.31
CA ALA A 55 -6.97 18.71 20.27
C ALA A 55 -7.35 19.55 21.49
N GLN A 56 -6.45 20.45 21.89
CA GLN A 56 -6.73 21.37 22.97
C GLN A 56 -7.60 22.52 22.45
N GLY A 57 -8.81 22.66 22.99
CA GLY A 57 -9.71 23.77 22.68
C GLY A 57 -9.34 25.05 23.42
N ASP A 58 -10.08 26.13 23.14
CA ASP A 58 -9.81 27.48 23.66
C ASP A 58 -9.78 27.56 25.19
N GLU A 59 -10.58 26.74 25.89
CA GLU A 59 -10.64 26.69 27.36
C GLU A 59 -9.73 25.62 28.00
N LYS A 60 -8.66 25.17 27.31
CA LYS A 60 -7.81 24.02 27.72
C LYS A 60 -8.54 22.67 27.85
N ASN A 61 -9.83 22.60 27.52
CA ASN A 61 -10.57 21.35 27.45
C ASN A 61 -10.12 20.52 26.24
N LEU A 62 -10.02 19.20 26.40
CA LEU A 62 -9.76 18.28 25.30
C LEU A 62 -11.04 18.10 24.49
N VAL A 63 -11.02 18.54 23.23
CA VAL A 63 -12.13 18.40 22.30
C VAL A 63 -11.71 17.47 21.17
N MET A 64 -12.62 16.59 20.75
CA MET A 64 -12.39 15.72 19.61
C MET A 64 -12.67 16.50 18.32
N VAL A 65 -11.64 16.70 17.50
CA VAL A 65 -11.73 17.34 16.19
C VAL A 65 -12.00 16.26 15.14
N GLU A 66 -13.17 16.29 14.51
CA GLU A 66 -13.63 15.30 13.51
C GLU A 66 -13.07 15.60 12.10
N GLU A 67 -11.74 15.76 12.03
CA GLU A 67 -11.02 16.00 10.79
C GLU A 67 -9.99 14.90 10.53
N CYS A 68 -9.60 14.75 9.26
CA CYS A 68 -8.56 13.83 8.84
C CYS A 68 -7.24 14.58 8.64
N GLY A 69 -6.20 14.17 9.36
CA GLY A 69 -4.89 14.82 9.37
C GLY A 69 -3.72 13.84 9.21
N ARG A 70 -2.56 14.41 8.93
CA ARG A 70 -1.26 13.73 8.99
C ARG A 70 -0.57 14.11 10.29
N TYR A 71 0.24 13.21 10.85
CA TYR A 71 1.16 13.55 11.93
C TYR A 71 2.11 14.69 11.51
N ALA A 72 2.37 15.64 12.41
CA ALA A 72 3.15 16.85 12.11
C ALA A 72 4.54 16.54 11.54
N SER A 73 5.22 15.55 12.13
CA SER A 73 6.51 15.04 11.71
C SER A 73 6.50 13.51 11.63
N PHE A 74 7.50 12.92 10.97
CA PHE A 74 7.63 11.47 10.89
C PHE A 74 7.88 10.82 12.26
N GLY A 75 8.60 11.50 13.16
CA GLY A 75 8.82 11.06 14.53
C GLY A 75 7.57 11.14 15.42
N ALA A 76 6.52 11.86 15.00
CA ALA A 76 5.25 11.93 15.73
C ALA A 76 4.31 10.75 15.43
N ILE A 77 4.72 9.82 14.56
CA ILE A 77 3.98 8.57 14.33
C ILE A 77 4.09 7.68 15.60
N PRO A 78 2.97 7.14 16.13
CA PRO A 78 2.88 6.52 17.48
C PRO A 78 3.88 5.40 17.80
N SER A 79 4.43 4.72 16.80
CA SER A 79 5.37 3.63 17.01
C SER A 79 6.44 3.57 15.92
N LEU A 80 7.63 3.08 16.28
CA LEU A 80 8.69 2.79 15.32
C LEU A 80 8.23 1.76 14.27
N SER A 81 7.41 0.78 14.67
CA SER A 81 6.83 -0.20 13.74
C SER A 81 5.97 0.46 12.66
N TRP A 82 5.17 1.48 13.01
CA TRP A 82 4.35 2.23 12.05
C TRP A 82 5.18 3.19 11.19
N GLN A 83 6.27 3.73 11.72
CA GLN A 83 7.25 4.49 10.93
C GLN A 83 7.89 3.60 9.86
N ILE A 84 8.42 2.44 10.24
CA ILE A 84 9.01 1.48 9.30
C ILE A 84 7.95 0.99 8.31
N CYS A 85 6.75 0.65 8.77
CA CYS A 85 5.60 0.28 7.95
C CYS A 85 5.31 1.35 6.87
N THR A 86 5.25 2.62 7.25
CA THR A 86 5.05 3.74 6.31
C THR A 86 6.12 3.78 5.23
N LEU A 87 7.39 3.63 5.61
CA LEU A 87 8.52 3.67 4.67
C LEU A 87 8.49 2.48 3.70
N VAL A 88 8.39 1.26 4.21
CA VAL A 88 8.45 0.06 3.37
C VAL A 88 7.23 -0.04 2.45
N THR A 89 6.02 0.24 2.94
CA THR A 89 4.81 0.27 2.10
C THR A 89 4.87 1.41 1.09
N GLY A 90 5.40 2.58 1.46
CA GLY A 90 5.59 3.70 0.55
C GLY A 90 6.56 3.39 -0.59
N ILE A 91 7.71 2.79 -0.30
CA ILE A 91 8.68 2.35 -1.32
C ILE A 91 8.05 1.29 -2.23
N GLY A 92 7.37 0.30 -1.65
CA GLY A 92 6.69 -0.74 -2.43
C GLY A 92 5.61 -0.15 -3.37
N CYS A 93 4.82 0.81 -2.89
CA CYS A 93 3.85 1.55 -3.71
C CYS A 93 4.53 2.28 -4.88
N ALA A 94 5.64 2.97 -4.63
CA ALA A 94 6.39 3.67 -5.69
C ALA A 94 6.90 2.70 -6.77
N LEU A 95 7.41 1.52 -6.37
CA LEU A 95 7.83 0.48 -7.31
C LEU A 95 6.65 -0.07 -8.12
N LEU A 96 5.51 -0.35 -7.49
CA LEU A 96 4.31 -0.82 -8.21
C LEU A 96 3.78 0.21 -9.21
N LEU A 97 3.77 1.50 -8.85
CA LEU A 97 3.39 2.58 -9.76
C LEU A 97 4.34 2.70 -10.95
N LEU A 98 5.65 2.58 -10.71
CA LEU A 98 6.66 2.58 -11.78
C LEU A 98 6.43 1.41 -12.76
N VAL A 99 6.21 0.20 -12.24
CA VAL A 99 5.91 -0.98 -13.07
C VAL A 99 4.62 -0.80 -13.85
N SER A 100 3.56 -0.36 -13.19
CA SER A 100 2.27 -0.06 -13.81
C SER A 100 2.41 0.95 -14.95
N LEU A 101 3.16 2.03 -14.74
CA LEU A 101 3.39 3.05 -15.76
C LEU A 101 4.09 2.46 -16.99
N VAL A 102 5.17 1.70 -16.80
CA VAL A 102 5.88 1.04 -17.91
C VAL A 102 4.99 0.02 -18.62
N ALA A 103 4.18 -0.73 -17.87
CA ALA A 103 3.25 -1.71 -18.43
C ALA A 103 2.19 -1.06 -19.33
N VAL A 104 1.58 0.04 -18.87
CA VAL A 104 0.61 0.82 -19.65
C VAL A 104 1.25 1.46 -20.87
N LEU A 105 2.44 2.07 -20.72
CA LEU A 105 3.18 2.62 -21.86
C LEU A 105 3.51 1.54 -22.90
N GLY A 106 3.79 0.31 -22.48
CA GLY A 106 4.04 -0.81 -23.39
C GLY A 106 2.84 -1.16 -24.28
N CYS A 107 1.61 -0.88 -23.82
CA CYS A 107 0.40 -1.06 -24.63
C CYS A 107 0.33 -0.07 -25.79
N CYS A 108 0.88 1.14 -25.61
CA CYS A 108 0.86 2.21 -26.60
C CYS A 108 2.13 2.28 -27.46
N ILE A 109 3.28 1.89 -26.91
CA ILE A 109 4.60 2.01 -27.53
C ILE A 109 5.12 0.63 -27.92
N GLY A 110 5.31 0.44 -29.23
CA GLY A 110 5.94 -0.74 -29.83
C GLY A 110 7.38 -0.95 -29.36
N ASP A 111 7.80 -2.22 -29.27
CA ASP A 111 9.12 -2.70 -28.80
C ASP A 111 9.58 -2.27 -27.40
N LEU A 112 8.75 -1.59 -26.59
CA LEU A 112 9.09 -1.20 -25.21
C LEU A 112 9.25 -2.42 -24.27
N ILE A 113 8.36 -3.41 -24.41
CA ILE A 113 8.32 -4.60 -23.56
C ILE A 113 8.79 -5.83 -24.34
N SER A 114 10.07 -6.15 -24.16
CA SER A 114 10.66 -7.43 -24.59
C SER A 114 10.45 -8.52 -23.53
N ARG A 115 10.76 -9.78 -23.87
CA ARG A 115 10.72 -10.89 -22.90
C ARG A 115 11.65 -10.65 -21.69
N MET A 116 12.84 -10.08 -21.92
CA MET A 116 13.79 -9.77 -20.85
C MET A 116 13.31 -8.59 -19.99
N THR A 117 12.79 -7.54 -20.62
CA THR A 117 12.24 -6.37 -19.91
C THR A 117 11.04 -6.77 -19.06
N GLY A 118 10.15 -7.64 -19.57
CA GLY A 118 9.01 -8.17 -18.81
C GLY A 118 9.43 -8.90 -17.54
N ARG A 119 10.46 -9.76 -17.61
CA ARG A 119 11.01 -10.45 -16.42
C ARG A 119 11.63 -9.49 -15.41
N PHE A 120 12.33 -8.45 -15.88
CA PHE A 120 12.89 -7.42 -15.00
C PHE A 120 11.80 -6.61 -14.29
N GLN A 121 10.76 -6.21 -15.03
CA GLN A 121 9.56 -5.56 -14.48
C GLN A 121 8.86 -6.46 -13.45
N GLY A 122 8.73 -7.76 -13.74
CA GLY A 122 8.24 -8.75 -12.79
C GLY A 122 9.05 -8.83 -11.50
N ALA A 123 10.38 -8.82 -11.59
CA ALA A 123 11.24 -8.83 -10.40
C ALA A 123 11.05 -7.58 -9.54
N ILE A 124 10.95 -6.38 -10.16
CA ILE A 124 10.62 -5.14 -9.46
C ILE A 124 9.25 -5.24 -8.81
N GLN A 125 8.27 -5.79 -9.52
CA GLN A 125 6.90 -5.95 -9.02
C GLN A 125 6.83 -6.89 -7.82
N PHE A 126 7.58 -7.99 -7.86
CA PHE A 126 7.72 -8.92 -6.75
C PHE A 126 8.31 -8.23 -5.52
N ILE A 127 9.41 -7.48 -5.69
CA ILE A 127 10.03 -6.71 -4.60
C ILE A 127 9.05 -5.68 -4.04
N GLY A 128 8.33 -4.95 -4.90
CA GLY A 128 7.32 -3.98 -4.48
C GLY A 128 6.19 -4.61 -3.66
N GLY A 129 5.65 -5.74 -4.12
CA GLY A 129 4.63 -6.49 -3.39
C GLY A 129 5.13 -7.07 -2.06
N LEU A 130 6.38 -7.55 -2.01
CA LEU A 130 7.03 -8.02 -0.78
C LEU A 130 7.16 -6.90 0.26
N LEU A 131 7.59 -5.71 -0.16
CA LEU A 131 7.72 -4.54 0.73
C LEU A 131 6.38 -4.05 1.28
N ILE A 132 5.31 -4.06 0.47
CA ILE A 132 3.97 -3.72 0.96
C ILE A 132 3.49 -4.79 1.95
N SER A 133 3.70 -6.06 1.63
CA SER A 133 3.30 -7.18 2.48
C SER A 133 4.03 -7.16 3.83
N SER A 134 5.32 -6.82 3.85
CA SER A 134 6.07 -6.65 5.10
C SER A 134 5.55 -5.47 5.91
N GLY A 135 5.18 -4.36 5.27
CA GLY A 135 4.48 -3.25 5.93
C GLY A 135 3.17 -3.69 6.59
N CYS A 136 2.32 -4.44 5.89
CA CYS A 136 1.10 -4.99 6.48
C CYS A 136 1.41 -5.89 7.69
N ALA A 137 2.44 -6.73 7.62
CA ALA A 137 2.85 -7.57 8.74
C ALA A 137 3.41 -6.78 9.94
N LEU A 138 4.04 -5.62 9.69
CA LEU A 138 4.55 -4.72 10.72
C LEU A 138 3.45 -3.87 11.38
N TYR A 139 2.34 -3.62 10.70
CA TYR A 139 1.28 -2.73 11.20
C TYR A 139 0.70 -3.19 12.55
N PRO A 140 0.38 -4.47 12.79
CA PRO A 140 -0.10 -4.96 14.08
C PRO A 140 0.89 -4.82 15.25
N LEU A 141 2.19 -4.68 14.98
CA LEU A 141 3.19 -4.48 16.03
C LEU A 141 3.09 -3.12 16.72
N GLY A 142 2.43 -2.14 16.09
CA GLY A 142 2.24 -0.80 16.67
C GLY A 142 0.96 -0.63 17.49
N TRP A 143 0.13 -1.68 17.63
CA TRP A 143 -1.14 -1.61 18.36
C TRP A 143 -0.99 -1.53 19.88
N ASN A 144 0.22 -1.71 20.40
CA ASN A 144 0.56 -1.51 21.80
C ASN A 144 0.91 -0.05 22.15
N SER A 145 0.81 0.88 21.20
CA SER A 145 1.05 2.31 21.46
C SER A 145 -0.05 2.89 22.35
N PRO A 146 0.28 3.87 23.22
CA PRO A 146 -0.70 4.49 24.12
C PRO A 146 -1.91 5.06 23.39
N GLU A 147 -1.69 5.67 22.22
CA GLU A 147 -2.74 6.23 21.37
C GLU A 147 -3.74 5.16 20.91
N ILE A 148 -3.26 3.96 20.60
CA ILE A 148 -4.10 2.85 20.17
C ILE A 148 -4.78 2.19 21.37
N GLN A 149 -4.12 2.07 22.50
CA GLN A 149 -4.76 1.58 23.73
C GLN A 149 -5.88 2.52 24.21
N GLN A 150 -5.76 3.83 24.00
CA GLN A 150 -6.85 4.78 24.29
C GLN A 150 -8.07 4.58 23.38
N ALA A 151 -7.86 4.20 22.12
CA ALA A 151 -8.93 4.01 21.14
C ALA A 151 -9.49 2.57 21.09
N CYS A 152 -8.69 1.59 21.46
CA CYS A 152 -8.95 0.15 21.33
C CYS A 152 -9.05 -0.56 22.68
N GLY A 153 -8.91 0.18 23.78
CA GLY A 153 -8.88 -0.33 25.15
C GLY A 153 -7.51 -0.83 25.60
N ASN A 154 -7.32 -0.90 26.91
CA ASN A 154 -6.06 -1.32 27.55
C ASN A 154 -5.66 -2.78 27.26
N ALA A 155 -6.59 -3.60 26.76
CA ALA A 155 -6.30 -4.96 26.30
C ALA A 155 -5.61 -5.00 24.92
N SER A 156 -5.51 -3.86 24.22
CA SER A 156 -4.79 -3.77 22.94
C SER A 156 -3.30 -3.98 23.15
N SER A 157 -2.73 -4.93 22.41
CA SER A 157 -1.32 -5.28 22.43
C SER A 157 -0.85 -5.69 21.03
N GLN A 158 0.41 -6.09 20.86
CA GLN A 158 0.93 -6.47 19.55
C GLN A 158 0.14 -7.66 18.98
N PHE A 159 -0.41 -7.51 17.77
CA PHE A 159 -1.33 -8.48 17.15
C PHE A 159 -2.67 -8.71 17.90
N GLN A 160 -2.97 -7.94 18.94
CA GLN A 160 -4.24 -8.00 19.67
C GLN A 160 -4.97 -6.66 19.55
N LEU A 161 -6.09 -6.64 18.83
CA LEU A 161 -6.84 -5.41 18.53
C LEU A 161 -7.61 -4.82 19.72
N GLY A 162 -7.86 -5.57 20.79
CA GLY A 162 -8.81 -5.16 21.82
C GLY A 162 -10.22 -4.97 21.25
N THR A 163 -10.80 -3.77 21.42
CA THR A 163 -12.15 -3.42 20.92
C THR A 163 -12.16 -2.88 19.49
N CYS A 164 -10.99 -2.66 18.88
CA CYS A 164 -10.87 -2.13 17.53
C CYS A 164 -11.17 -3.14 16.42
N ARG A 165 -11.41 -2.64 15.22
CA ARG A 165 -11.67 -3.44 14.02
C ARG A 165 -10.76 -3.02 12.86
N ILE A 166 -10.31 -3.98 12.08
CA ILE A 166 -9.52 -3.71 10.87
C ILE A 166 -10.44 -3.11 9.80
N GLY A 167 -9.97 -2.05 9.15
CA GLY A 167 -10.69 -1.37 8.08
C GLY A 167 -10.35 -1.88 6.68
N TRP A 168 -11.16 -1.49 5.70
CA TRP A 168 -11.06 -1.95 4.32
C TRP A 168 -9.70 -1.64 3.68
N ALA A 169 -9.09 -0.50 4.03
CA ALA A 169 -7.84 -0.07 3.42
C ALA A 169 -6.68 -1.00 3.76
N TYR A 170 -6.69 -1.63 4.94
CA TYR A 170 -5.70 -2.65 5.28
C TYR A 170 -5.82 -3.87 4.36
N TYR A 171 -7.05 -4.37 4.15
CA TYR A 171 -7.31 -5.51 3.26
C TYR A 171 -7.00 -5.19 1.80
N CYS A 172 -7.38 -4.01 1.31
CA CYS A 172 -7.09 -3.59 -0.06
C CYS A 172 -5.58 -3.41 -0.30
N THR A 173 -4.83 -2.90 0.69
CA THR A 173 -3.37 -2.78 0.61
C THR A 173 -2.70 -4.16 0.53
N GLY A 174 -3.05 -5.07 1.45
CA GLY A 174 -2.49 -6.43 1.46
C GLY A 174 -2.92 -7.26 0.26
N GLY A 175 -4.19 -7.20 -0.13
CA GLY A 175 -4.73 -7.91 -1.29
C GLY A 175 -4.14 -7.43 -2.61
N GLY A 176 -4.03 -6.11 -2.80
CA GLY A 176 -3.36 -5.52 -3.96
C GLY A 176 -1.90 -5.96 -4.06
N ALA A 177 -1.17 -5.95 -2.94
CA ALA A 177 0.20 -6.44 -2.87
C ALA A 177 0.33 -7.92 -3.21
N ALA A 178 -0.56 -8.78 -2.70
CA ALA A 178 -0.56 -10.21 -3.00
C ALA A 178 -0.81 -10.48 -4.49
N VAL A 179 -1.76 -9.77 -5.11
CA VAL A 179 -2.04 -9.86 -6.56
C VAL A 179 -0.83 -9.40 -7.37
N ALA A 180 -0.21 -8.29 -7.00
CA ALA A 180 1.00 -7.81 -7.66
C ALA A 180 2.16 -8.81 -7.53
N MET A 181 2.41 -9.30 -6.32
CA MET A 181 3.53 -10.18 -6.00
C MET A 181 3.41 -11.56 -6.64
N LEU A 182 2.22 -12.18 -6.61
CA LEU A 182 2.05 -13.55 -7.06
C LEU A 182 1.60 -13.61 -8.52
N ILE A 183 0.46 -12.99 -8.81
CA ILE A 183 -0.20 -13.13 -10.12
C ILE A 183 0.53 -12.28 -11.17
N CYS A 184 0.77 -11.00 -10.87
CA CYS A 184 1.36 -10.11 -11.87
C CYS A 184 2.83 -10.47 -12.14
N THR A 185 3.62 -10.79 -11.12
CA THR A 185 4.99 -11.32 -11.30
C THR A 185 5.01 -12.54 -12.22
N TRP A 186 4.09 -13.50 -12.02
CA TRP A 186 4.03 -14.68 -12.88
C TRP A 186 3.66 -14.34 -14.33
N LEU A 187 2.65 -13.49 -14.53
CA LEU A 187 2.23 -13.05 -15.86
C LEU A 187 3.32 -12.25 -16.61
N SER A 188 4.15 -11.50 -15.88
CA SER A 188 5.24 -10.71 -16.47
C SER A 188 6.24 -11.56 -17.27
N CYS A 189 6.42 -12.83 -16.91
CA CYS A 189 7.27 -13.78 -17.62
C CYS A 189 6.82 -14.03 -19.06
N PHE A 190 5.54 -13.80 -19.34
CA PHE A 190 4.90 -14.06 -20.65
C PHE A 190 4.45 -12.77 -21.35
N ALA A 191 4.83 -11.60 -20.84
CA ALA A 191 4.30 -10.32 -21.30
C ALA A 191 4.84 -9.87 -22.68
N GLY A 192 6.12 -10.13 -22.97
CA GLY A 192 6.78 -9.63 -24.19
C GLY A 192 6.72 -10.58 -25.39
N LYS A 193 6.42 -10.04 -26.59
CA LYS A 193 6.30 -10.80 -27.85
C LYS A 193 7.64 -11.26 -28.45
N LYS A 194 8.75 -10.54 -28.26
CA LYS A 194 10.04 -10.78 -28.94
C LYS A 194 11.17 -11.17 -27.98
N SER A 195 12.01 -12.12 -28.40
CA SER A 195 13.39 -12.24 -27.91
C SER A 195 14.23 -11.15 -28.58
N LYS A 196 15.12 -10.45 -27.87
CA LYS A 196 16.04 -9.49 -28.51
C LYS A 196 16.78 -10.21 -29.65
N PRO A 197 16.93 -9.60 -30.84
CA PRO A 197 17.90 -10.10 -31.81
C PRO A 197 19.28 -9.98 -31.17
N THR A 198 19.99 -11.10 -31.09
CA THR A 198 21.41 -11.14 -30.72
C THR A 198 22.16 -10.23 -31.69
N PRO A 199 22.89 -9.21 -31.22
CA PRO A 199 23.83 -8.52 -32.10
C PRO A 199 24.96 -9.50 -32.36
N TYR A 200 25.04 -9.99 -33.60
CA TYR A 200 26.22 -10.63 -34.15
C TYR A 200 27.27 -9.55 -34.46
#